data_AF-A0A7S2YWE6-F1
#
_entry.id   AF-A0A7S2YWE6-F1
#
_cell.length_a   1.000
_cell.length_b   1.000
_cell.length_c   1.000
_cell.angle_alpha   90.00
_cell.angle_beta   90.00
_cell.angle_gamma   90.00
#
_symmetry.space_group_name_H-M   'P 1'
#
loop_
_entity.id
_entity.type
_entity.pdbx_description
1 polymer ?
#
loop_
_entity_poly.entity_id
_entity_poly.type
_entity_poly.pdbx_seq_one_letter_code
_entity_poly.pdbx_strand_id
1 'polypeptide(L)'
;MSNYHSTMRNAIPETTEWEDLQVKHGNWEAREKPEPPPEWAPREERSAKEKVEACDEAGDLSDLEDDFDDDRFMAQYREARLKELRMKEEAAARVKILPQGHGEPVFIKRDEFIKHVTEAEHGTWVVVFLFQNGHEGCELM
;
A
#
# COMPACT_ATOMS: atom_id res chain seq x y z
N MET A 1 26.93 7.00 -32.11
CA MET A 1 25.79 7.26 -31.20
C MET A 1 24.54 6.84 -31.95
N SER A 2 24.04 5.62 -31.69
CA SER A 2 22.88 5.09 -32.40
C SER A 2 21.63 5.86 -32.01
N ASN A 3 21.01 6.54 -32.97
CA ASN A 3 19.81 7.34 -32.76
C ASN A 3 18.60 6.41 -32.80
N TYR A 4 18.15 5.94 -31.63
CA TYR A 4 16.93 5.16 -31.48
C TYR A 4 15.71 6.08 -31.59
N HIS A 5 15.24 6.32 -32.81
CA HIS A 5 13.96 6.99 -33.04
C HIS A 5 12.86 5.96 -33.27
N SER A 6 12.27 5.47 -32.19
CA SER A 6 11.06 4.66 -32.22
C SER A 6 9.84 5.57 -32.39
N THR A 7 9.25 5.61 -33.58
CA THR A 7 7.92 6.21 -33.78
C THR A 7 6.86 5.15 -33.50
N MET A 8 6.05 5.35 -32.46
CA MET A 8 4.88 4.51 -32.22
C MET A 8 3.85 4.80 -33.31
N ARG A 9 3.76 3.92 -34.32
CA ARG A 9 2.86 4.12 -35.48
C ARG A 9 1.38 3.95 -35.16
N ASN A 10 1.02 3.37 -34.03
CA ASN A 10 -0.35 3.00 -33.69
C ASN A 10 -0.79 3.45 -32.28
N ALA A 11 -0.15 4.47 -31.70
CA ALA A 11 -0.66 5.06 -30.47
C ALA A 11 -1.96 5.81 -30.82
N ILE A 12 -3.08 5.37 -30.25
CA ILE A 12 -4.30 6.17 -30.24
C ILE A 12 -3.90 7.49 -29.56
N PRO A 13 -4.07 8.66 -30.21
CA PRO A 13 -3.65 9.92 -29.62
C PRO A 13 -4.55 10.17 -28.41
N GLU A 14 -4.06 9.84 -27.21
CA GLU A 14 -4.66 10.30 -25.97
C GLU A 14 -4.62 11.83 -26.02
N THR A 15 -5.79 12.46 -25.93
CA THR A 15 -5.88 13.93 -25.95
C THR A 15 -5.17 14.47 -24.72
N THR A 16 -4.34 15.48 -24.93
CA THR A 16 -3.78 16.20 -23.79
C THR A 16 -4.85 17.10 -23.18
N GLU A 17 -4.79 17.35 -21.88
CA GLU A 17 -5.75 18.22 -21.17
C GLU A 17 -5.89 19.61 -21.82
N TRP A 18 -4.85 20.06 -22.53
CA TRP A 18 -4.84 21.29 -23.31
C TRP A 18 -5.79 21.28 -24.50
N GLU A 19 -5.86 20.18 -25.24
CA GLU A 19 -6.76 20.07 -26.39
C GLU A 19 -8.22 20.05 -25.94
N ASP A 20 -8.50 19.37 -24.83
CA ASP A 20 -9.84 19.32 -24.22
C ASP A 20 -10.30 20.71 -23.76
N LEU A 21 -9.39 21.52 -23.21
CA LEU A 21 -9.69 22.92 -22.84
C LEU A 21 -9.97 23.79 -24.08
N GLN A 22 -9.28 23.59 -25.20
CA GLN A 22 -9.51 24.34 -26.44
C GLN A 22 -10.88 24.02 -27.06
N VAL A 23 -11.30 22.76 -27.04
CA VAL A 23 -12.64 22.34 -27.47
C VAL A 23 -13.70 22.93 -26.52
N LYS A 24 -13.46 22.89 -25.20
CA LYS A 24 -14.37 23.47 -24.19
C LYS A 24 -14.55 24.99 -24.34
N HIS A 25 -13.50 25.70 -24.75
CA HIS A 25 -13.54 27.14 -25.01
C HIS A 25 -14.03 27.50 -26.42
N GLY A 26 -14.39 26.51 -27.24
CA GLY A 26 -14.99 26.71 -28.57
C GLY A 26 -14.00 27.15 -29.65
N ASN A 27 -12.70 27.04 -29.39
CA ASN A 27 -11.67 27.35 -30.39
C ASN A 27 -11.52 26.23 -31.43
N TRP A 28 -11.77 24.97 -31.06
CA TRP A 28 -11.70 23.79 -31.92
C TRP A 28 -13.03 23.02 -31.95
N GLU A 29 -13.27 22.29 -33.04
CA GLU A 29 -14.46 21.45 -33.20
C GLU A 29 -14.43 20.23 -32.26
N ALA A 30 -15.60 19.84 -31.75
CA ALA A 30 -15.72 18.67 -30.88
C ALA A 30 -15.47 17.38 -31.67
N ARG A 31 -14.47 16.61 -31.25
CA ARG A 31 -14.12 15.34 -31.89
C ARG A 31 -15.14 14.25 -31.56
N GLU A 32 -15.38 13.36 -32.52
CA GLU A 32 -16.20 12.16 -32.30
C GLU A 32 -15.56 11.27 -31.24
N LYS A 33 -16.31 10.99 -30.17
CA LYS A 33 -15.88 10.10 -29.10
C LYS A 33 -15.93 8.66 -29.61
N PRO A 34 -14.91 7.81 -29.36
CA PRO A 34 -14.99 6.41 -29.74
C PRO A 34 -16.18 5.73 -29.05
N GLU A 35 -16.82 4.79 -29.75
CA GLU A 35 -17.93 4.01 -29.18
C GLU A 35 -17.46 3.27 -27.93
N PRO A 36 -18.26 3.25 -26.85
CA PRO A 36 -17.91 2.50 -25.64
C PRO A 36 -17.78 1.01 -25.97
N PRO A 37 -16.87 0.29 -25.31
CA PRO A 37 -16.78 -1.16 -25.48
C PRO A 37 -18.11 -1.82 -25.10
N PRO A 38 -18.45 -2.97 -25.72
CA PRO A 38 -19.69 -3.68 -25.42
C PRO A 38 -19.79 -3.98 -23.93
N GLU A 39 -21.01 -3.85 -23.39
CA GLU A 39 -21.29 -4.22 -22.00
C GLU A 39 -20.87 -5.67 -21.76
N TRP A 40 -20.15 -5.90 -20.66
CA TRP A 40 -19.73 -7.24 -20.26
C TRP A 40 -20.96 -8.14 -20.14
N ALA A 41 -20.99 -9.23 -20.89
CA ALA A 41 -21.95 -10.32 -20.73
C ALA A 41 -21.21 -11.58 -20.28
N PRO A 42 -21.67 -12.26 -19.21
CA PRO A 42 -21.10 -13.54 -18.81
C PRO A 42 -21.27 -14.54 -19.95
N ARG A 43 -20.17 -15.17 -20.36
CA ARG A 43 -20.15 -16.25 -21.35
C ARG A 43 -21.00 -17.40 -20.80
N GLU A 44 -21.91 -17.95 -21.60
CA GLU A 44 -22.64 -19.18 -21.24
C GLU A 44 -21.61 -20.31 -21.03
N GLU A 45 -21.26 -20.55 -19.77
CA GLU A 45 -20.41 -21.68 -19.41
C GLU A 45 -21.23 -22.96 -19.49
N ARG A 46 -20.61 -24.02 -20.03
CA ARG A 46 -21.15 -25.39 -19.99
C ARG A 46 -21.68 -25.68 -18.60
N SER A 47 -22.85 -26.34 -18.54
CA SER A 47 -23.55 -26.59 -17.28
C SER A 47 -22.60 -27.20 -16.26
N ALA A 48 -22.67 -26.74 -15.01
CA ALA A 48 -21.79 -27.19 -13.93
C ALA A 48 -21.73 -28.73 -13.82
N LYS A 49 -22.77 -29.44 -14.27
CA LYS A 49 -22.84 -30.90 -14.29
C LYS A 49 -21.81 -31.56 -15.21
N GLU A 50 -21.58 -30.99 -16.40
CA GLU A 50 -20.61 -31.51 -17.37
C GLU A 50 -19.16 -31.25 -16.92
N LYS A 51 -18.94 -30.20 -16.11
CA LYS A 51 -17.65 -29.92 -15.49
C LYS A 51 -17.33 -30.87 -14.32
N VAL A 52 -18.34 -31.26 -13.53
CA VAL A 52 -18.16 -32.16 -12.37
C VAL A 52 -17.83 -33.59 -12.82
N GLU A 53 -18.51 -34.13 -13.82
CA GLU A 53 -18.19 -35.48 -14.35
C GLU A 53 -16.78 -35.54 -14.95
N ALA A 54 -16.29 -34.46 -15.57
CA ALA A 54 -14.92 -34.39 -16.07
C ALA A 54 -13.86 -34.25 -14.96
N CYS A 55 -14.24 -33.82 -13.76
CA CYS A 55 -13.36 -33.73 -12.60
C CYS A 55 -13.20 -35.08 -11.89
N ASP A 56 -14.22 -35.95 -11.91
CA ASP A 56 -14.16 -37.27 -11.27
C ASP A 56 -13.21 -38.25 -11.99
N GLU A 57 -12.93 -38.06 -13.29
CA GLU A 57 -11.92 -38.84 -14.04
C GLU A 57 -10.47 -38.35 -13.81
N ALA A 58 -10.30 -37.16 -13.21
CA ALA A 58 -9.02 -36.46 -13.13
C ALA A 58 -8.30 -36.67 -11.79
N GLY A 59 -8.24 -37.91 -11.29
CA GLY A 59 -7.45 -38.26 -10.10
C GLY A 59 -8.02 -37.72 -8.79
N ASP A 60 -8.07 -38.58 -7.77
CA ASP A 60 -8.68 -38.28 -6.48
C ASP A 60 -8.02 -37.05 -5.84
N LEU A 61 -8.74 -35.92 -5.79
CA LEU A 61 -8.30 -34.70 -5.09
C LEU A 61 -8.04 -34.98 -3.60
N SER A 62 -8.54 -36.09 -3.06
CA SER A 62 -8.26 -36.56 -1.70
C SER A 62 -6.79 -36.91 -1.46
N ASP A 63 -6.08 -37.41 -2.48
CA ASP A 63 -4.66 -37.79 -2.34
C ASP A 63 -3.74 -36.55 -2.35
N LEU A 64 -4.21 -35.44 -2.94
CA LEU A 64 -3.53 -34.15 -2.92
C LEU A 64 -3.83 -33.37 -1.62
N GLU A 65 -4.93 -33.67 -0.93
CA GLU A 65 -5.31 -32.97 0.31
C GLU A 65 -4.33 -33.26 1.47
N ASP A 66 -3.71 -34.45 1.50
CA ASP A 66 -2.66 -34.84 2.46
C ASP A 66 -1.31 -34.11 2.22
N ASP A 67 -1.03 -33.64 0.99
CA ASP A 67 0.15 -32.84 0.64
C ASP A 67 -0.03 -31.34 1.01
N PHE A 68 -1.27 -30.89 1.24
CA PHE A 68 -1.58 -29.51 1.68
C PHE A 68 -1.55 -29.33 3.20
N ASP A 69 -1.37 -30.40 3.97
CA ASP A 69 -1.17 -30.38 5.44
C ASP A 69 0.28 -30.04 5.83
N ASP A 70 1.05 -29.46 4.92
CA ASP A 70 2.43 -29.04 5.15
C ASP A 70 2.46 -27.72 5.94
N ASP A 71 2.12 -27.81 7.24
CA ASP A 71 2.23 -26.76 8.28
C ASP A 71 3.54 -25.95 8.18
N ARG A 72 4.59 -26.58 7.61
CA ARG A 72 5.89 -25.99 7.32
C ARG A 72 5.82 -24.84 6.34
N PHE A 73 5.01 -24.93 5.28
CA PHE A 73 4.86 -23.86 4.30
C PHE A 73 4.19 -22.63 4.94
N MET A 74 3.11 -22.83 5.69
CA MET A 74 2.41 -21.75 6.39
C MET A 74 3.26 -21.14 7.50
N ALA A 75 4.05 -21.94 8.22
CA ALA A 75 5.02 -21.45 9.19
C ALA A 75 6.13 -20.61 8.54
N GLN A 76 6.71 -21.08 7.43
CA GLN A 76 7.73 -20.34 6.68
C GLN A 76 7.18 -19.02 6.12
N TYR A 77 5.94 -19.01 5.64
CA TYR A 77 5.29 -17.79 5.17
C TYR A 77 5.07 -16.78 6.32
N ARG A 78 4.60 -17.25 7.48
CA ARG A 78 4.46 -16.40 8.68
C ARG A 78 5.82 -15.81 9.11
N GLU A 79 6.86 -16.63 9.13
CA GLU A 79 8.21 -16.15 9.43
C GLU A 79 8.72 -15.13 8.41
N ALA A 80 8.51 -15.37 7.12
CA ALA A 80 8.93 -14.46 6.06
C ALA A 80 8.22 -13.10 6.20
N ARG A 81 6.91 -13.10 6.45
CA ARG A 81 6.14 -11.86 6.67
C ARG A 81 6.58 -11.10 7.92
N LEU A 82 6.88 -11.79 9.02
CA LEU A 82 7.42 -11.16 10.22
C LEU A 82 8.81 -10.57 9.99
N LYS A 83 9.68 -11.26 9.23
CA LYS A 83 11.00 -10.75 8.85
C LYS A 83 10.88 -9.51 7.97
N GLU A 84 9.98 -9.50 6.99
CA GLU A 84 9.71 -8.32 6.17
C GLU A 84 9.23 -7.12 6.99
N LEU A 85 8.31 -7.33 7.94
CA LEU A 85 7.82 -6.28 8.82
C LEU A 85 8.93 -5.74 9.72
N ARG A 86 9.71 -6.61 10.36
CA ARG A 86 10.87 -6.21 11.18
C ARG A 86 11.91 -5.46 10.38
N MET A 87 12.24 -5.91 9.16
CA MET A 87 13.19 -5.21 8.30
C MET A 87 12.69 -3.82 7.91
N LYS A 88 11.38 -3.66 7.66
CA LYS A 88 10.78 -2.34 7.40
C LYS A 88 10.82 -1.43 8.63
N GLU A 89 10.55 -1.98 9.81
CA GLU A 89 10.66 -1.26 11.09
C GLU A 89 12.11 -0.85 11.38
N GLU A 90 13.06 -1.76 11.23
CA GLU A 90 14.50 -1.51 11.41
C GLU A 90 15.05 -0.51 10.40
N ALA A 91 14.61 -0.58 9.14
CA ALA A 91 14.97 0.40 8.12
C ALA A 91 14.39 1.79 8.46
N ALA A 92 13.15 1.84 8.94
CA ALA A 92 12.55 3.09 9.43
C ALA A 92 13.26 3.63 10.69
N ALA A 93 13.75 2.75 11.57
CA ALA A 93 14.47 3.12 12.78
C ALA A 93 15.91 3.58 12.50
N ARG A 94 16.62 2.94 11.57
CA ARG A 94 18.03 3.25 11.23
C ARG A 94 18.20 4.57 10.49
N VAL A 95 17.18 5.02 9.76
CA VAL A 95 17.23 6.26 8.96
C VAL A 95 16.87 7.49 9.79
N LYS A 96 16.18 7.33 10.92
CA LYS A 96 15.90 8.45 11.83
C LYS A 96 17.13 8.74 12.69
N ILE A 97 18.05 9.54 12.17
CA ILE A 97 18.95 10.35 13.02
C ILE A 97 18.02 11.29 13.80
N LEU A 98 17.69 10.90 15.03
CA LEU A 98 16.81 11.69 15.87
C LEU A 98 17.50 13.05 16.14
N PRO A 99 16.78 14.18 16.05
CA PRO A 99 17.37 15.48 16.30
C PRO A 99 17.93 15.60 17.73
N GLN A 100 18.73 16.64 17.98
CA GLN A 100 19.27 16.92 19.32
C GLN A 100 18.10 17.07 20.32
N GLY A 101 18.15 16.32 21.43
CA GLY A 101 17.10 16.29 22.47
C GLY A 101 16.27 15.00 22.52
N HIS A 102 16.49 14.06 21.61
CA HIS A 102 15.91 12.71 21.73
C HIS A 102 16.84 11.79 22.52
N GLY A 103 16.28 11.04 23.47
CA GLY A 103 17.01 10.10 24.34
C GLY A 103 17.27 10.61 25.76
N GLU A 104 17.05 11.91 26.01
CA GLU A 104 17.10 12.52 27.34
C GLU A 104 15.74 13.16 27.67
N PRO A 105 15.27 13.10 28.92
CA PRO A 105 14.03 13.76 29.31
C PRO A 105 14.22 15.27 29.32
N VAL A 106 13.40 15.99 28.54
CA VAL A 106 13.38 17.46 28.50
C VAL A 106 12.20 17.98 29.31
N PHE A 107 12.47 18.87 30.26
CA PHE A 107 11.43 19.56 31.01
C PHE A 107 10.81 20.67 30.17
N ILE A 108 9.53 20.50 29.84
CA ILE A 108 8.74 21.47 29.08
C ILE A 108 7.76 22.21 29.97
N LYS A 109 7.49 23.48 29.64
CA LYS A 109 6.39 24.24 30.26
C LYS A 109 5.10 24.06 29.47
N ARG A 110 3.98 24.48 30.04
CA ARG A 110 2.65 24.41 29.39
C ARG A 110 2.64 25.07 28.01
N ASP A 111 3.29 26.22 27.87
CA ASP A 111 3.27 27.01 26.62
C ASP A 111 4.02 26.30 25.48
N GLU A 112 4.96 25.42 25.81
CA GLU A 112 5.78 24.66 24.86
C GLU A 112 5.16 23.30 24.51
N PHE A 113 4.13 22.87 25.24
CA PHE A 113 3.49 21.56 25.06
C PHE A 113 2.96 21.37 23.63
N ILE A 114 2.30 22.40 23.08
CA ILE A 114 1.71 22.35 21.74
C ILE A 114 2.80 22.09 20.69
N LYS A 115 3.90 22.83 20.78
CA LYS A 115 5.03 22.70 19.86
C LYS A 115 5.68 21.32 19.89
N HIS A 116 5.86 20.75 21.09
CA HIS A 116 6.59 19.50 21.25
C HIS A 116 5.73 18.23 21.09
N VAL A 117 4.42 18.33 21.36
CA VAL A 117 3.52 17.16 21.38
C VAL A 117 2.56 17.17 20.19
N THR A 118 1.93 18.31 19.91
CA THR A 118 0.91 18.39 18.85
C THR A 118 1.49 18.73 17.48
N GLU A 119 2.54 19.54 17.42
CA GLU A 119 3.23 19.89 16.17
C GLU A 119 4.43 18.96 15.86
N ALA A 120 4.55 17.86 16.60
CA ALA A 120 5.60 16.87 16.36
C ALA A 120 5.47 16.24 14.96
N GLU A 121 6.61 15.84 14.39
CA GLU A 121 6.68 15.24 13.07
C GLU A 121 5.82 13.97 12.98
N HIS A 122 5.07 13.83 11.88
CA HIS A 122 4.22 12.67 11.65
C HIS A 122 5.02 11.35 11.67
N GLY A 123 4.51 10.36 12.39
CA GLY A 123 5.17 9.05 12.54
C GLY A 123 6.28 9.01 13.60
N THR A 124 6.34 10.01 14.49
CA THR A 124 7.19 9.99 15.68
C THR A 124 6.33 9.79 16.93
N TRP A 125 6.78 8.90 17.82
CA TRP A 125 6.14 8.66 19.10
C TRP A 125 6.65 9.69 20.11
N VAL A 126 5.72 10.43 20.73
CA VAL A 126 6.03 11.39 21.79
C VAL A 126 5.49 10.84 23.11
N VAL A 127 6.37 10.60 24.07
CA VAL A 127 6.00 10.18 25.43
C VAL A 127 6.10 11.39 26.34
N VAL A 128 5.00 11.73 27.01
CA VAL A 128 4.94 12.87 27.94
C VAL A 128 4.60 12.36 29.32
N PHE A 129 5.42 12.75 30.29
CA PHE A 129 5.14 12.53 31.70
C PHE A 129 4.74 13.84 32.37
N LEU A 130 3.46 13.97 32.71
CA LEU A 130 2.95 15.08 33.50
C LEU A 130 3.16 14.74 34.98
N PHE A 131 3.97 15.54 35.66
CA PHE A 131 4.29 15.30 37.07
C PHE A 131 4.04 16.55 37.93
N GLN A 132 3.91 16.31 39.22
CA GLN A 132 3.84 17.35 40.24
C GLN A 132 4.88 17.03 41.32
N ASN A 133 5.66 18.03 41.72
CA ASN A 133 6.65 17.88 42.78
C ASN A 133 5.96 17.57 44.12
N GLY A 134 6.50 16.59 44.86
CA GLY A 134 5.99 16.17 46.16
C GLY A 134 4.88 15.11 46.12
N HIS A 135 4.62 14.51 44.94
CA HIS A 135 3.75 13.34 44.83
C HIS A 135 4.61 12.06 44.77
N GLU A 136 4.42 11.14 45.72
CA GLU A 136 5.27 9.93 45.86
C GLU A 136 5.33 9.08 44.59
N GLY A 137 4.21 8.95 43.87
CA GLY A 137 4.14 8.20 42.60
C GLY A 137 4.91 8.85 41.44
N CYS A 138 5.35 10.10 41.58
CA CYS A 138 6.12 10.81 40.56
C CYS A 138 7.63 10.79 40.82
N GLU A 139 8.08 10.46 42.03
CA GLU A 139 9.51 10.41 42.40
C GLU A 139 10.21 9.09 42.03
N LEU A 140 9.42 8.06 41.69
CA LEU A 140 9.89 6.71 41.40
C LEU A 140 10.26 6.47 39.92
N MET A 141 10.08 7.46 39.04
CA MET A 141 10.34 7.35 37.60
C MET A 141 11.55 8.17 37.19
#